data_AF-A0A535BR24-F1
#
_entry.id   AF-A0A535BR24-F1
#
_cell.length_a   1.000
_cell.length_b   1.000
_cell.length_c   1.000
_cell.angle_alpha   90.00
_cell.angle_beta   90.00
_cell.angle_gamma   90.00
#
_symmetry.space_group_name_H-M   'P 1'
#
loop_
_entity.id
_entity.type
_entity.pdbx_description
1 polymer ?
#
loop_
_entity_poly.entity_id
_entity_poly.type
_entity_poly.pdbx_seq_one_letter_code
_entity_poly.pdbx_strand_id
1 'polypeptide(L)'
;LVEPKVAPLTVNNFVYLAQNHFYDGLTFHRVVPGFVVQGGDPLGNGTGGPDYKLPDESNPSKWPRGTLGMASSAAGVSGSQFFVTLGDAPFLASNGVYNHFGQVTSGMDVIDKIQVGDTMRSLDVSAS
;
A
#
# COMPACT_ATOMS: atom_id res chain seq x y z
N LEU A 1 -10.88 3.29 -2.12
CA LEU A 1 -11.77 2.15 -1.81
C LEU A 1 -10.92 0.94 -1.46
N VAL A 2 -11.28 0.18 -0.42
CA VAL A 2 -10.65 -1.10 -0.08
C VAL A 2 -11.62 -2.26 -0.37
N GLU A 3 -11.09 -3.42 -0.74
CA GLU A 3 -11.85 -4.53 -1.30
C GLU A 3 -11.76 -5.80 -0.42
N PRO A 4 -12.55 -5.89 0.67
CA PRO A 4 -12.46 -7.01 1.62
C PRO A 4 -12.84 -8.37 1.02
N LYS A 5 -13.53 -8.41 -0.12
CA LYS A 5 -13.82 -9.67 -0.85
C LYS A 5 -12.60 -10.21 -1.60
N VAL A 6 -11.63 -9.36 -1.90
CA VAL A 6 -10.44 -9.69 -2.70
C VAL A 6 -9.27 -10.05 -1.80
N ALA A 7 -9.07 -9.30 -0.71
CA ALA A 7 -7.98 -9.51 0.24
C ALA A 7 -8.47 -9.25 1.68
N PRO A 8 -9.36 -10.13 2.23
CA PRO A 8 -10.00 -9.91 3.53
C PRO A 8 -9.02 -9.69 4.68
N LEU A 9 -7.92 -10.43 4.74
CA LEU A 9 -6.95 -10.32 5.83
C LEU A 9 -6.13 -9.04 5.70
N THR A 10 -5.74 -8.69 4.47
CA THR A 10 -5.06 -7.43 4.17
C THR A 10 -5.92 -6.23 4.50
N VAL A 11 -7.19 -6.23 4.08
CA VAL A 11 -8.12 -5.12 4.36
C VAL A 11 -8.38 -5.00 5.86
N ASN A 12 -8.64 -6.11 6.56
CA ASN A 12 -8.83 -6.09 8.01
C ASN A 12 -7.60 -5.51 8.73
N ASN A 13 -6.41 -5.95 8.35
CA ASN A 13 -5.16 -5.44 8.89
C ASN A 13 -4.95 -3.94 8.62
N PHE A 14 -5.15 -3.51 7.37
CA PHE A 14 -4.99 -2.11 6.97
C PHE A 14 -5.95 -1.20 7.73
N VAL A 15 -7.22 -1.61 7.87
CA VAL A 15 -8.24 -0.92 8.67
C VAL A 15 -7.84 -0.87 10.14
N TYR A 16 -7.40 -1.98 10.71
CA TYR A 16 -6.97 -2.03 12.11
C TYR A 16 -5.82 -1.06 12.38
N LEU A 17 -4.78 -1.05 11.55
CA LEU A 17 -3.65 -0.14 11.68
C LEU A 17 -4.08 1.33 11.51
N ALA A 18 -4.94 1.62 10.53
CA ALA A 18 -5.49 2.95 10.31
C ALA A 18 -6.28 3.48 11.51
N GLN A 19 -7.21 2.68 12.04
CA GLN A 19 -8.04 3.04 13.20
C GLN A 19 -7.25 3.21 14.49
N ASN A 20 -6.05 2.62 14.57
CA ASN A 20 -5.12 2.80 15.68
C ASN A 20 -4.04 3.85 15.37
N HIS A 21 -4.27 4.72 14.39
CA HIS A 21 -3.38 5.84 14.03
C HIS A 21 -1.95 5.41 13.69
N PHE A 22 -1.74 4.16 13.25
CA PHE A 22 -0.40 3.63 12.98
C PHE A 22 0.30 4.38 11.84
N TYR A 23 -0.46 4.82 10.83
CA TYR A 23 0.08 5.50 9.65
C TYR A 23 0.32 7.00 9.86
N ASP A 24 -0.20 7.56 10.95
CA ASP A 24 -0.14 8.99 11.21
C ASP A 24 1.31 9.41 11.47
N GLY A 25 1.79 10.39 10.72
CA GLY A 25 3.18 10.85 10.77
C GLY A 25 4.17 9.99 9.97
N LEU A 26 3.75 8.86 9.39
CA LEU A 26 4.65 8.05 8.57
C LEU A 26 4.87 8.67 7.18
N THR A 27 6.06 8.45 6.63
CA THR A 27 6.44 9.03 5.34
C THR A 27 6.24 8.08 4.17
N PHE A 28 6.04 8.65 2.98
CA PHE A 28 6.29 7.97 1.72
C PHE A 28 7.81 7.92 1.47
N HIS A 29 8.44 6.82 1.89
CA HIS A 29 9.90 6.66 1.83
C HIS A 29 10.40 6.29 0.44
N ARG A 30 9.52 5.87 -0.48
CA ARG A 30 9.89 5.49 -1.85
C ARG A 30 8.87 5.98 -2.86
N VAL A 31 9.32 6.79 -3.80
CA VAL A 31 8.52 7.28 -4.94
C VAL A 31 9.29 7.00 -6.22
N VAL A 32 8.67 6.28 -7.15
CA VAL A 32 9.22 6.01 -8.47
C VAL A 32 8.23 6.56 -9.51
N PRO A 33 8.55 7.69 -10.16
CA PRO A 33 7.68 8.32 -11.15
C PRO A 33 7.20 7.34 -12.22
N GLY A 34 5.89 7.34 -12.48
CA GLY A 34 5.25 6.43 -13.45
C GLY A 34 5.09 4.99 -12.98
N PHE A 35 5.58 4.63 -11.79
CA PHE A 35 5.44 3.28 -11.24
C PHE A 35 4.63 3.26 -9.93
N VAL A 36 5.20 3.66 -8.80
CA VAL A 36 4.51 3.60 -7.49
C VAL A 36 4.96 4.71 -6.55
N VAL A 37 4.05 5.08 -5.65
CA VAL A 37 4.37 5.72 -4.37
C VAL A 37 4.19 4.67 -3.26
N GLN A 38 5.15 4.55 -2.35
CA GLN A 38 5.17 3.55 -1.29
C GLN A 38 5.43 4.20 0.08
N GLY A 39 4.64 3.78 1.06
CA GLY A 39 4.67 4.29 2.43
C GLY A 39 4.32 3.19 3.45
N GLY A 40 3.99 3.60 4.68
CA GLY A 40 3.59 2.68 5.75
C GLY A 40 4.75 1.98 6.46
N ASP A 41 5.96 2.54 6.38
CA ASP A 41 7.13 2.08 7.13
C ASP A 41 7.38 2.98 8.36
N PRO A 42 7.29 2.46 9.60
CA PRO A 42 7.59 3.22 10.82
C PRO A 42 9.04 3.69 10.93
N LEU A 43 9.99 3.04 10.25
CA LEU A 43 11.40 3.44 10.23
C LEU A 43 11.74 4.37 9.05
N GLY A 44 10.82 4.52 8.08
CA GLY A 44 11.00 5.38 6.92
C GLY A 44 12.17 5.00 5.98
N ASN A 45 12.70 3.78 6.07
CA ASN A 45 13.90 3.35 5.36
C ASN A 45 13.69 2.08 4.49
N GLY A 46 12.45 1.61 4.38
CA GLY A 46 12.02 0.42 3.67
C GLY A 46 12.05 -0.88 4.50
N THR A 47 12.53 -0.86 5.74
CA THR A 47 12.79 -2.10 6.53
C THR A 47 11.85 -2.32 7.70
N GLY A 48 11.11 -1.30 8.14
CA GLY A 48 10.20 -1.43 9.27
C GLY A 48 8.83 -2.00 8.91
N GLY A 49 8.06 -2.28 9.96
CA GLY A 49 6.72 -2.81 9.92
C GLY A 49 6.22 -3.13 11.32
N PRO A 50 5.09 -3.84 11.47
CA PRO A 50 4.47 -4.12 12.76
C PRO A 50 4.96 -5.44 13.38
N ASP A 51 6.18 -5.88 13.05
CA ASP A 51 6.81 -7.14 13.48
C ASP A 51 6.06 -8.44 13.08
N TYR A 52 5.19 -8.38 12.07
CA TYR A 52 4.60 -9.54 11.41
C TYR A 52 4.49 -9.35 9.89
N LYS A 53 4.13 -10.44 9.21
CA LYS A 53 3.87 -10.50 7.77
C LYS A 53 2.43 -10.94 7.53
N LEU A 54 1.86 -10.47 6.43
CA LEU A 54 0.56 -10.94 5.96
C LEU A 54 0.73 -12.21 5.13
N PRO A 55 -0.26 -13.11 5.14
CA PRO A 55 -0.31 -14.19 4.18
C PRO A 55 -0.56 -13.65 2.77
N ASP A 56 -0.20 -14.44 1.78
CA ASP A 56 -0.49 -14.16 0.38
C ASP A 56 -2.01 -14.21 0.14
N GLU A 57 -2.56 -13.19 -0.53
CA GLU A 57 -3.96 -13.14 -0.96
C GLU A 57 -4.02 -12.90 -2.48
N SER A 58 -4.77 -11.88 -2.94
CA SER A 58 -4.92 -11.63 -4.38
C SER A 58 -3.69 -10.96 -4.98
N ASN A 59 -3.07 -11.61 -5.97
CA ASN A 59 -2.10 -10.99 -6.86
C ASN A 59 -2.60 -11.09 -8.32
N PRO A 60 -3.34 -10.09 -8.81
CA PRO A 60 -3.93 -10.14 -10.14
C PRO A 60 -2.88 -10.03 -11.24
N SER A 61 -3.22 -10.51 -12.44
CA SER A 61 -2.36 -10.40 -13.64
C SER A 61 -2.25 -8.98 -14.21
N LYS A 62 -3.09 -8.06 -13.73
CA LYS A 62 -3.13 -6.66 -14.15
C LYS A 62 -3.10 -5.76 -12.93
N TRP A 63 -2.27 -4.72 -13.03
CA TRP A 63 -2.08 -3.70 -12.01
C TRP A 63 -2.24 -2.33 -12.67
N PRO A 64 -3.49 -1.89 -12.93
CA PRO A 64 -3.73 -0.60 -13.56
C PRO A 64 -3.27 0.55 -12.66
N ARG A 65 -3.21 1.77 -13.20
CA ARG A 65 -2.97 2.98 -12.42
C ARG A 65 -3.99 3.14 -11.26
N GLY A 66 -3.51 3.58 -10.10
CA GLY A 66 -4.28 3.87 -8.89
C GLY A 66 -4.60 2.65 -8.02
N THR A 67 -4.04 1.48 -8.33
CA THR A 67 -4.22 0.25 -7.56
C THR A 67 -3.43 0.31 -6.26
N LEU A 68 -4.06 -0.13 -5.16
CA LEU A 68 -3.43 -0.30 -3.86
C LEU A 68 -2.92 -1.74 -3.71
N GLY A 69 -1.65 -1.87 -3.33
CA GLY A 69 -1.03 -3.15 -3.04
C GLY A 69 -0.20 -3.13 -1.76
N MET A 70 -0.12 -4.26 -1.06
CA MET A 70 0.86 -4.41 0.03
C MET A 70 2.23 -4.71 -0.55
N ALA A 71 3.26 -4.00 -0.08
CA ALA A 71 4.63 -4.24 -0.48
C ALA A 71 5.09 -5.62 0.00
N SER A 72 6.04 -6.23 -0.70
CA SER A 72 6.61 -7.53 -0.31
C SER A 72 8.12 -7.58 -0.51
N SER A 73 8.72 -8.61 0.07
CA SER A 73 10.16 -8.89 -0.01
C SER A 73 10.37 -10.40 -0.02
N ALA A 74 11.64 -10.84 -0.05
CA ALA A 74 11.97 -12.25 0.17
C ALA A 74 11.46 -12.81 1.51
N ALA A 75 11.18 -11.94 2.49
CA ALA A 75 10.61 -12.32 3.78
C ALA A 75 9.06 -12.37 3.79
N GLY A 76 8.39 -12.17 2.65
CA GLY A 76 6.92 -12.20 2.52
C GLY A 76 6.27 -10.82 2.40
N VAL A 77 4.93 -10.82 2.40
CA VAL A 77 4.09 -9.61 2.28
C VAL A 77 4.15 -8.79 3.56
N SER A 78 4.40 -7.48 3.42
CA SER A 78 4.54 -6.55 4.54
C SER A 78 3.26 -6.47 5.37
N GLY A 79 3.43 -6.32 6.68
CA GLY A 79 2.32 -6.08 7.61
C GLY A 79 1.76 -4.66 7.53
N SER A 80 2.52 -3.66 7.10
CA SER A 80 2.05 -2.26 7.07
C SER A 80 2.47 -1.47 5.84
N GLN A 81 3.55 -1.85 5.15
CA GLN A 81 3.97 -1.09 3.98
C GLN A 81 3.05 -1.37 2.80
N PHE A 82 2.52 -0.30 2.22
CA PHE A 82 1.63 -0.36 1.05
C PHE A 82 2.12 0.60 -0.03
N PHE A 83 1.61 0.42 -1.24
CA PHE A 83 1.88 1.29 -2.36
C PHE A 83 0.62 1.62 -3.15
N VAL A 84 0.68 2.71 -3.92
CA VAL A 84 -0.29 3.06 -4.96
C VAL A 84 0.44 3.11 -6.30
N THR A 85 -0.12 2.49 -7.34
CA THR A 85 0.45 2.55 -8.69
C THR A 85 0.21 3.94 -9.33
N LEU A 86 1.27 4.53 -9.88
CA LEU A 86 1.25 5.80 -10.64
C LEU A 86 1.07 5.58 -12.15
N GLY A 87 0.96 4.34 -12.59
CA GLY A 87 0.78 3.94 -13.98
C GLY A 87 0.42 2.47 -14.04
N ASP A 88 0.20 1.95 -15.25
CA ASP A 88 0.01 0.51 -15.44
C ASP A 88 1.32 -0.21 -15.12
N ALA A 89 1.28 -1.16 -14.18
CA ALA A 89 2.45 -1.85 -13.63
C ALA A 89 2.35 -3.38 -13.79
N PRO A 90 2.22 -3.92 -15.02
CA PRO A 90 1.96 -5.35 -15.25
C PRO A 90 3.02 -6.30 -14.66
N PHE A 91 4.24 -5.81 -14.47
CA PHE A 91 5.35 -6.58 -13.90
C PHE A 91 5.17 -6.91 -12.41
N LEU A 92 4.26 -6.24 -11.68
CA LEU A 92 3.91 -6.63 -10.31
C LEU A 92 3.28 -8.03 -10.26
N ALA A 93 2.65 -8.48 -11.35
CA ALA A 93 2.09 -9.83 -11.44
C ALA A 93 3.16 -10.94 -11.52
N SER A 94 4.39 -10.62 -11.93
CA SER A 94 5.45 -11.61 -12.18
C SER A 94 6.67 -11.48 -11.27
N ASN A 95 6.88 -10.33 -10.64
CA ASN A 95 8.12 -10.02 -9.92
C ASN A 95 8.02 -10.25 -8.39
N GLY A 96 6.92 -10.84 -7.92
CA GLY A 96 6.71 -11.12 -6.51
C GLY A 96 5.26 -11.42 -6.20
N VAL A 97 4.96 -11.58 -4.91
CA VAL A 97 3.59 -11.68 -4.40
C VAL A 97 3.24 -10.38 -3.71
N TYR A 98 2.26 -9.66 -4.25
CA TYR A 98 1.76 -8.41 -3.68
C TYR A 98 0.25 -8.56 -3.51
N ASN A 99 -0.26 -8.26 -2.31
CA ASN A 99 -1.69 -8.34 -2.06
C ASN A 99 -2.36 -7.08 -2.63
N HIS A 100 -3.07 -7.23 -3.74
CA HIS A 100 -4.01 -6.23 -4.23
C HIS A 100 -5.20 -6.15 -3.28
N PHE A 101 -5.48 -4.95 -2.75
CA PHE A 101 -6.53 -4.80 -1.73
C PHE A 101 -7.42 -3.57 -1.91
N GLY A 102 -7.25 -2.80 -3.00
CA GLY A 102 -8.09 -1.65 -3.25
C GLY A 102 -7.66 -0.80 -4.43
N GLN A 103 -8.38 0.30 -4.61
CA GLN A 103 -8.20 1.24 -5.71
C GLN A 103 -8.46 2.67 -5.24
N VAL A 104 -7.66 3.62 -5.71
CA VAL A 104 -7.92 5.05 -5.57
C VAL A 104 -9.10 5.43 -6.45
N THR A 105 -10.13 6.00 -5.84
CA THR A 105 -11.36 6.44 -6.52
C THR A 105 -11.39 7.94 -6.80
N SER A 106 -10.59 8.72 -6.07
CA SER A 106 -10.45 10.17 -6.21
C SER A 106 -9.10 10.62 -5.64
N GLY A 107 -8.59 11.78 -6.07
CA GLY A 107 -7.34 12.36 -5.56
C GLY A 107 -6.06 11.79 -6.18
N MET A 108 -6.13 11.13 -7.34
CA MET A 108 -4.92 10.66 -8.05
C MET A 108 -3.98 11.81 -8.43
N ASP A 109 -4.49 13.01 -8.64
CA ASP A 109 -3.70 14.23 -8.92
C ASP A 109 -2.90 14.72 -7.70
N VAL A 110 -3.36 14.41 -6.48
CA VAL A 110 -2.62 14.62 -5.24
C VAL A 110 -1.54 13.56 -5.11
N ILE A 111 -1.89 12.30 -5.37
CA ILE A 111 -0.96 11.16 -5.32
C ILE A 111 0.20 11.34 -6.30
N ASP A 112 -0.05 11.86 -7.51
CA ASP A 112 0.97 12.15 -8.51
C ASP A 112 2.02 13.18 -8.05
N LYS A 113 1.68 14.02 -7.06
CA LYS A 113 2.54 15.08 -6.56
C LYS A 113 3.33 14.67 -5.32
N ILE A 114 3.07 13.48 -4.76
CA ILE A 114 3.78 13.00 -3.58
C ILE A 114 5.27 12.85 -3.90
N GLN A 115 6.10 13.40 -3.02
CA GLN A 115 7.55 13.30 -3.06
C GLN A 115 8.08 12.40 -1.95
N VAL A 116 9.32 11.92 -2.11
CA VAL A 116 10.00 11.16 -1.07
C VAL A 116 10.10 12.01 0.19
N GLY A 117 9.64 11.46 1.32
CA GLY A 117 9.63 12.14 2.62
C GLY A 117 8.34 12.89 2.93
N ASP A 118 7.41 13.03 1.99
CA ASP A 118 6.07 13.55 2.29
C ASP A 118 5.39 12.69 3.35
N THR A 119 4.70 13.35 4.26
CA THR A 119 4.15 12.75 5.47
C THR A 119 2.64 12.51 5.36
N MET A 120 2.19 11.31 5.70
CA MET A 120 0.78 11.00 5.91
C MET A 120 0.33 11.65 7.22
N ARG A 121 -0.55 12.65 7.14
CA ARG A 121 -1.03 13.37 8.33
C ARG A 121 -2.00 12.53 9.15
N SER A 122 -2.96 11.92 8.47
CA SER A 122 -3.89 10.94 9.03
C SER A 122 -4.28 9.93 7.95
N LEU A 123 -4.65 8.73 8.36
CA LEU A 123 -5.29 7.75 7.49
C LEU A 123 -6.58 7.25 8.13
N ASP A 124 -7.70 7.73 7.61
CA ASP A 124 -9.04 7.38 8.10
C ASP A 124 -9.71 6.36 7.19
N VAL A 125 -10.29 5.31 7.78
CA VAL A 125 -11.13 4.34 7.06
C VAL A 125 -12.51 4.29 7.67
N SER A 126 -13.51 4.65 6.87
CA SER A 126 -14.93 4.61 7.25
C SER A 126 -15.69 3.58 6.42
N ALA A 127 -16.70 2.95 7.04
CA ALA A 127 -17.71 2.23 6.28
C ALA A 127 -18.61 3.23 5.53
N SER A 128 -18.97 2.89 4.30
CA SER A 128 -19.93 3.62 3.46
C SER A 128 -21.22 2.85 3.32
#